data_AF-A0A2U9IP98-F1
#
_entry.id   AF-A0A2U9IP98-F1
#
_cell.length_a   1.000
_cell.length_b   1.000
_cell.length_c   1.000
_cell.angle_alpha   90.00
_cell.angle_beta   90.00
_cell.angle_gamma   90.00
#
_symmetry.space_group_name_H-M   'P 1'
#
loop_
_entity.id
_entity.type
_entity.pdbx_description
1 polymer ?
#
loop_
_entity_poly.entity_id
_entity_poly.type
_entity_poly.pdbx_seq_one_letter_code
_entity_poly.pdbx_strand_id
1 'polypeptide(L)' 'MLKHKKYLYIDLGKYFIKVRKLKNKDENSPDAYIVIGKAMKKSRNVEIKKLDDLPIEVKDKITKSL' A
#
# COMPACT_ATOMS: atom_id res chain seq x y z
N MET A 1 -22.04 -5.96 6.53
CA MET A 1 -21.64 -4.92 5.56
C MET A 1 -20.12 -4.84 5.53
N LEU A 2 -19.45 -5.38 4.49
CA LEU A 2 -17.98 -5.48 4.39
C LEU A 2 -17.35 -4.10 4.13
N LYS A 3 -17.47 -3.17 5.08
CA LYS A 3 -16.49 -2.09 5.21
C LYS A 3 -15.19 -2.84 5.50
N HIS A 4 -14.14 -2.66 4.72
CA HIS A 4 -13.21 -1.59 4.96
C HIS A 4 -12.07 -1.74 3.95
N LYS A 5 -11.65 -0.60 3.38
CA LYS A 5 -10.41 -0.35 2.62
C LYS A 5 -9.15 -0.84 3.35
N LYS A 6 -9.01 -2.16 3.54
CA LYS A 6 -7.88 -2.82 4.22
C LYS A 6 -6.71 -3.02 3.27
N TYR A 7 -6.97 -3.06 1.97
CA TYR A 7 -5.97 -3.22 0.95
C TYR A 7 -5.93 -1.97 0.09
N LEU A 8 -4.71 -1.52 -0.19
CA LEU A 8 -4.41 -0.47 -1.14
C LEU A 8 -3.37 -1.00 -2.12
N TYR A 9 -3.31 -0.38 -3.28
CA TYR A 9 -2.31 -0.64 -4.29
C TYR A 9 -1.42 0.60 -4.43
N ILE A 10 -0.12 0.36 -4.52
CA ILE A 10 0.85 1.43 -4.74
C ILE A 10 1.28 1.35 -6.18
N ASP A 11 1.06 2.43 -6.92
CA ASP A 11 1.43 2.54 -8.32
C ASP A 11 2.92 2.89 -8.45
N LEU A 12 3.66 2.03 -9.15
CA LEU A 12 5.06 2.24 -9.53
C LEU A 12 5.23 2.42 -11.04
N GLY A 13 4.14 2.70 -11.77
CA GLY A 13 4.10 2.93 -13.22
C GLY A 13 4.14 1.64 -14.05
N LYS A 14 5.02 0.70 -13.72
CA LYS A 14 5.15 -0.58 -14.45
C LYS A 14 4.32 -1.71 -13.83
N TYR A 15 4.13 -1.67 -12.52
CA TYR A 15 3.38 -2.65 -11.75
C TYR A 15 2.93 -2.01 -10.45
N PHE A 16 2.02 -2.69 -9.76
CA PHE A 16 1.51 -2.25 -8.47
C PHE A 16 2.11 -3.07 -7.34
N ILE A 17 2.20 -2.50 -6.15
CA ILE A 17 2.44 -3.27 -4.93
C ILE A 17 1.15 -3.32 -4.12
N LYS A 18 0.72 -4.54 -3.81
CA LYS A 18 -0.42 -4.76 -2.93
C LYS A 18 0.05 -4.57 -1.50
N VAL A 19 -0.57 -3.63 -0.80
CA VAL A 19 -0.27 -3.31 0.59
C VAL A 19 -1.53 -3.44 1.42
N ARG A 20 -1.41 -4.04 2.60
CA ARG A 20 -2.46 -4.07 3.60
C ARG A 20 -2.22 -2.94 4.59
N LYS A 21 -3.23 -2.09 4.76
CA LYS A 21 -3.27 -1.02 5.75
C LYS A 21 -3.96 -1.52 7.01
N LEU A 22 -3.22 -1.54 8.11
CA LEU A 22 -3.74 -1.75 9.45
C LEU A 22 -4.40 -0.47 9.93
N LYS A 23 -5.62 -0.58 10.47
CA LYS A 23 -6.42 0.58 10.92
C LYS A 23 -6.19 0.96 12.37
N ASN A 24 -5.54 0.08 13.13
CA ASN A 24 -5.25 0.27 14.55
C ASN A 24 -3.87 0.93 14.77
N LYS A 25 -3.19 1.35 13.70
CA LYS A 25 -1.89 2.00 13.75
C LYS A 25 -1.97 3.36 13.06
N ASP A 26 -1.17 4.31 13.52
CA ASP A 26 -1.07 5.65 12.92
C ASP A 26 -0.79 5.58 11.43
N GLU A 27 -1.47 6.43 10.66
CA GLU A 27 -1.30 6.50 9.20
C GLU A 27 0.11 6.89 8.76
N ASN A 28 0.87 7.54 9.64
CA ASN A 28 2.26 7.89 9.38
C ASN A 28 3.23 6.77 9.72
N SER A 29 2.81 5.76 10.47
CA SER A 29 3.71 4.68 10.88
C SER A 29 3.89 3.65 9.75
N PRO A 30 5.13 3.29 9.40
CA PRO A 30 5.43 2.27 8.38
C PRO A 30 4.91 0.89 8.77
N ASP A 31 4.69 0.65 10.06
CA ASP A 31 4.09 -0.58 10.57
C ASP A 31 2.60 -0.69 10.27
N ALA A 32 1.92 0.41 9.97
CA ALA A 32 0.55 0.36 9.49
C ALA A 32 0.45 -0.25 8.09
N TYR A 33 1.57 -0.33 7.35
CA TYR A 33 1.63 -0.81 5.98
C TYR A 33 2.37 -2.14 5.92
N ILE A 34 1.65 -3.19 5.53
CA ILE A 34 2.19 -4.53 5.30
C ILE A 34 2.26 -4.76 3.79
N VAL A 35 3.47 -4.86 3.26
CA VAL A 35 3.70 -5.24 1.86
C VAL A 35 3.32 -6.72 1.70
N ILE A 36 2.38 -7.01 0.81
CA ILE A 36 1.97 -8.39 0.50
C ILE A 36 2.73 -8.93 -0.69
N GLY A 37 2.95 -8.08 -1.70
CA GLY A 37 3.73 -8.44 -2.87
C GLY A 37 3.38 -7.63 -4.10
N LYS A 38 4.11 -7.94 -5.17
CA LYS A 38 3.96 -7.34 -6.49
C LYS A 38 2.71 -7.84 -7.19
N ALA A 39 1.98 -6.94 -7.82
CA ALA A 39 0.76 -7.21 -8.58
C ALA A 39 0.80 -6.49 -9.93
N MET A 40 0.61 -7.23 -11.02
CA MET A 40 0.53 -6.63 -12.36
C MET A 40 -0.86 -6.06 -12.66
N LYS A 41 -1.89 -6.62 -12.01
CA LYS A 41 -3.29 -6.19 -12.12
C LYS A 41 -3.78 -5.71 -10.76
N LYS A 42 -4.42 -4.54 -10.76
CA LYS A 42 -5.17 -4.02 -9.61
C LYS A 42 -6.52 -4.71 -9.50
N SER A 43 -6.99 -4.91 -8.27
CA SER A 43 -8.39 -5.32 -8.07
C SER A 43 -9.34 -4.17 -8.44
N ARG A 44 -10.61 -4.48 -8.72
CA ARG A 44 -11.63 -3.45 -9.00
C ARG A 44 -12.02 -2.78 -7.67
N ASN A 45 -12.21 -1.45 -7.68
CA ASN A 45 -12.65 -0.62 -6.53
C ASN A 45 -11.71 -0.56 -5.30
N VAL A 46 -10.41 -0.71 -5.50
CA VAL A 46 -9.40 -0.53 -4.44
C VAL A 46 -8.74 0.85 -4.54
N GLU A 47 -8.35 1.37 -3.38
CA GLU A 47 -7.60 2.62 -3.29
C GLU A 47 -6.21 2.45 -3.88
N ILE A 48 -5.84 3.35 -4.78
CA ILE A 48 -4.52 3.40 -5.40
C ILE A 48 -3.84 4.67 -4.91
N LYS A 49 -2.64 4.53 -4.34
CA LYS A 49 -1.78 5.67 -4.01
C LYS A 49 -0.54 5.62 -4.89
N LYS A 50 0.00 6.78 -5.24
CA LYS A 50 1.34 6.84 -5.82
C LYS A 50 2.36 6.65 -4.71
N LEU A 51 3.54 6.18 -5.06
CA LEU A 51 4.64 6.09 -4.11
C LEU A 51 4.94 7.47 -3.49
N ASP A 52 4.77 8.55 -4.26
CA ASP A 52 5.06 9.92 -3.83
C ASP A 52 4.16 10.44 -2.70
N ASP A 53 2.90 10.00 -2.67
CA ASP A 53 1.89 10.40 -1.67
C ASP A 53 2.04 9.69 -0.32
N LEU A 54 2.99 8.77 -0.20
CA LEU A 54 3.20 8.00 1.02
C LEU A 54 4.24 8.67 1.93
N PRO A 55 4.13 8.49 3.26
CA PRO A 55 5.18 8.91 4.19
C PRO A 55 6.53 8.30 3.81
N ILE A 56 7.62 9.03 4.05
CA ILE A 56 8.97 8.62 3.65
C ILE A 56 9.37 7.25 4.22
N GLU A 57 8.97 6.96 5.46
CA GLU A 57 9.23 5.68 6.13
C GLU A 57 8.53 4.51 5.43
N VAL A 58 7.31 4.74 4.93
CA VAL A 58 6.56 3.74 4.15
C VAL A 58 7.22 3.52 2.80
N LYS A 59 7.65 4.60 2.12
CA LYS A 59 8.39 4.51 0.85
C LYS A 59 9.65 3.67 1.02
N ASP A 60 10.47 3.97 2.03
CA ASP A 60 11.72 3.27 2.30
C ASP A 60 11.49 1.77 2.53
N LYS A 61 10.48 1.42 3.31
CA LYS A 61 10.08 0.02 3.56
C LYS A 61 9.68 -0.71 2.28
N ILE A 62 8.91 -0.05 1.40
CA ILE A 62 8.46 -0.64 0.15
C ILE A 62 9.63 -0.84 -0.81
N THR A 63 10.49 0.17 -0.94
CA THR A 63 11.68 0.12 -1.80
C THR A 63 12.67 -0.95 -1.33
N LYS A 64 12.82 -1.15 -0.02
CA LYS A 64 13.63 -2.26 0.55
C LYS A 64 13.00 -3.64 0.39
N SER A 65 11.67 -3.70 0.22
CA SER A 65 10.92 -4.96 0.04
C SER A 65 10.79 -5.35 -1.44
N LEU A 66 11.34 -4.56 -2.34
CA LEU A 66 11.38 -4.78 -3.79
C LEU A 66 12.66 -5.50 -4.21
#